data_AF-A0A7X4JKD6-F1
#
_entry.id   AF-A0A7X4JKD6-F1
#
_cell.length_a   1.000
_cell.length_b   1.000
_cell.length_c   1.000
_cell.angle_alpha   90.00
_cell.angle_beta   90.00
_cell.angle_gamma   90.00
#
_symmetry.space_group_name_H-M   'P 1'
#
loop_
_entity.id
_entity.type
_entity.pdbx_description
1 polymer ?
#
loop_
_entity_poly.entity_id
_entity_poly.type
_entity_poly.pdbx_seq_one_letter_code
_entity_poly.pdbx_strand_id
1 'polypeptide(L)'
;MGWRPLQAMAAHGLCSAMAVLAMAAAPTAMGQEQAQSTQRFQTLRPLPGQLDQTPVFNDNNPESIKASGILLSTFAPVGRAHPEAHLDQRFVGNFTVFSHHVYARPAHGATTAWLALLAGNAADQPVTITVQQAATALSQPDAPFLPLPSFLEENLAAADEDHGDTVANSFRAPLSTAAAARLDQAPLRRGLGGRGAIYAGPGSRVAGALVRGDSTPGLPASWRLPPHSTQTLLLLPIPTSYLDPPVNGRTTQLRLHSSGPVSLAMVAALQDGPPRLSTLL
;
A
#
# COMPACT_ATOMS: atom_id res chain seq x y z
N MET A 1 14.13 45.20 -96.02
CA MET A 1 13.40 45.03 -97.29
C MET A 1 12.49 43.81 -97.15
N GLY A 2 11.21 43.93 -97.53
CA GLY A 2 10.24 42.83 -97.71
C GLY A 2 9.60 42.33 -96.41
N TRP A 3 8.40 42.74 -96.00
CA TRP A 3 7.03 42.47 -96.51
C TRP A 3 6.50 41.05 -96.18
N ARG A 4 5.36 41.01 -95.46
CA ARG A 4 4.59 39.84 -94.93
C ARG A 4 3.77 39.11 -96.03
N PRO A 5 3.17 37.92 -95.77
CA PRO A 5 1.80 37.85 -95.21
C PRO A 5 1.61 36.68 -94.20
N LEU A 6 0.88 36.83 -93.09
CA LEU A 6 -0.57 36.68 -92.89
C LEU A 6 -1.16 35.33 -93.37
N GLN A 7 -1.42 34.43 -92.43
CA GLN A 7 -2.64 33.60 -92.41
C GLN A 7 -3.11 33.43 -90.96
N ALA A 8 -4.37 33.77 -90.74
CA ALA A 8 -5.11 33.60 -89.50
C ALA A 8 -5.98 32.35 -89.61
N MET A 9 -6.10 31.56 -88.55
CA MET A 9 -7.36 30.90 -88.16
C MET A 9 -7.39 30.71 -86.64
N ALA A 10 -8.55 31.00 -86.07
CA ALA A 10 -8.85 31.03 -84.65
C ALA A 10 -9.11 29.64 -84.07
N ALA A 11 -8.78 29.44 -82.78
CA ALA A 11 -9.61 28.63 -81.88
C ALA A 11 -9.33 28.96 -80.41
N HIS A 12 -10.35 29.53 -79.77
CA HIS A 12 -10.85 29.21 -78.42
C HIS A 12 -9.86 28.99 -77.27
N GLY A 13 -9.92 29.93 -76.32
CA GLY A 13 -10.39 29.53 -75.00
C GLY A 13 -9.37 29.52 -73.86
N LEU A 14 -9.69 30.39 -72.89
CA LEU A 14 -9.39 30.31 -71.46
C LEU A 14 -8.01 30.80 -70.97
N CYS A 15 -8.06 32.03 -70.44
CA CYS A 15 -7.23 32.53 -69.36
C CYS A 15 -7.02 31.47 -68.27
N SER A 16 -5.76 31.08 -68.02
CA SER A 16 -5.35 30.55 -66.72
C SER A 16 -4.70 31.66 -65.92
N ALA A 17 -5.48 32.26 -65.01
CA ALA A 17 -4.94 33.01 -63.89
C ALA A 17 -4.27 32.01 -62.94
N MET A 18 -2.96 32.16 -62.70
CA MET A 18 -2.28 31.45 -61.61
C MET A 18 -2.78 32.02 -60.29
N ALA A 19 -3.69 31.30 -59.65
CA ALA A 19 -4.07 31.53 -58.26
C ALA A 19 -2.92 31.03 -57.36
N VAL A 20 -2.31 31.95 -56.62
CA VAL A 20 -1.45 31.62 -55.48
C VAL A 20 -2.37 31.02 -54.41
N LEU A 21 -2.31 29.70 -54.25
CA LEU A 21 -3.07 28.98 -53.23
C LEU A 21 -2.39 29.17 -51.88
N ALA A 22 -2.87 30.12 -51.08
CA ALA A 22 -2.54 30.19 -49.67
C ALA A 22 -3.12 28.94 -48.98
N MET A 23 -2.24 28.01 -48.61
CA MET A 23 -2.58 26.90 -47.73
C MET A 23 -2.85 27.48 -46.33
N ALA A 24 -4.10 27.84 -46.07
CA ALA A 24 -4.58 28.03 -44.72
C ALA A 24 -4.56 26.64 -44.05
N ALA A 25 -3.55 26.39 -43.21
CA ALA A 25 -3.58 25.26 -42.29
C ALA A 25 -4.77 25.48 -41.35
N ALA A 26 -5.87 24.76 -41.60
CA ALA A 26 -6.95 24.70 -40.63
C ALA A 26 -6.35 24.17 -39.31
N PRO A 27 -6.67 24.78 -38.15
CA PRO A 27 -6.28 24.18 -36.89
C PRO A 27 -6.89 22.79 -36.86
N THR A 28 -6.04 21.76 -36.77
CA THR A 28 -6.48 20.43 -36.37
C THR A 28 -7.16 20.61 -35.03
N ALA A 29 -8.49 20.61 -35.04
CA ALA A 29 -9.28 20.47 -33.84
C ALA A 29 -8.85 19.14 -33.22
N MET A 30 -8.03 19.19 -32.17
CA MET A 30 -7.92 18.07 -31.25
C MET A 30 -9.33 17.85 -30.73
N GLY A 31 -10.04 16.87 -31.30
CA GLY A 31 -11.33 16.45 -30.79
C GLY A 31 -11.11 16.14 -29.32
N GLN A 32 -11.76 16.91 -28.44
CA GLN A 32 -11.86 16.52 -27.05
C GLN A 32 -12.61 15.19 -27.07
N GLU A 33 -11.86 14.09 -26.89
CA GLU A 33 -12.46 12.80 -26.57
C GLU A 33 -13.15 13.02 -25.23
N GLN A 34 -14.45 13.37 -25.28
CA GLN A 34 -15.29 13.49 -24.10
C GLN A 34 -15.17 12.15 -23.39
N ALA A 35 -14.49 12.15 -22.24
CA ALA A 35 -14.40 10.98 -21.38
C ALA A 35 -15.82 10.44 -21.18
N GLN A 36 -16.14 9.34 -21.86
CA GLN A 36 -17.45 8.74 -21.79
C GLN A 36 -17.60 8.20 -20.38
N SER A 37 -18.33 8.93 -19.54
CA SER A 37 -18.67 8.47 -18.20
C SER A 37 -19.59 7.27 -18.32
N THR A 38 -19.04 6.07 -18.16
CA THR A 38 -19.86 4.85 -18.06
C THR A 38 -20.46 4.80 -16.66
N GLN A 39 -21.76 5.07 -16.53
CA GLN A 39 -22.49 4.78 -15.30
C GLN A 39 -22.67 3.26 -15.18
N ARG A 40 -22.09 2.67 -14.14
CA ARG A 40 -22.30 1.25 -13.79
C ARG A 40 -23.28 1.16 -12.63
N PHE A 41 -24.44 0.58 -12.88
CA PHE A 41 -25.39 0.25 -11.82
C PHE A 41 -24.96 -1.06 -11.17
N GLN A 42 -24.71 -1.04 -9.86
CA GLN A 42 -24.36 -2.22 -9.09
C GLN A 42 -25.39 -2.41 -7.97
N THR A 43 -25.83 -3.65 -7.74
CA THR A 43 -26.65 -3.97 -6.57
C THR A 43 -25.77 -4.01 -5.34
N LEU A 44 -25.97 -3.08 -4.41
CA LEU A 44 -25.38 -3.15 -3.08
C LEU A 44 -26.10 -4.25 -2.29
N ARG A 45 -25.38 -5.31 -1.94
CA ARG A 45 -25.87 -6.36 -1.04
C ARG A 45 -25.16 -6.22 0.30
N PRO A 46 -25.86 -6.32 1.44
CA PRO A 46 -25.19 -6.37 2.72
C PRO A 46 -24.27 -7.60 2.76
N LEU A 47 -23.08 -7.44 3.34
CA LEU A 47 -22.26 -8.60 3.68
C LEU A 47 -23.03 -9.46 4.69
N PRO A 48 -23.10 -10.79 4.50
CA PRO A 48 -23.67 -11.66 5.51
C PRO A 48 -22.80 -11.60 6.77
N GLY A 49 -23.43 -11.42 7.93
CA GLY A 49 -22.73 -11.38 9.22
C GLY A 49 -22.94 -10.06 9.98
N GLN A 50 -22.16 -9.89 11.04
CA GLN A 50 -22.13 -8.68 11.87
C GLN A 50 -20.66 -8.35 12.16
N LEU A 51 -20.37 -7.07 12.38
CA LEU A 51 -19.08 -6.67 12.92
C LEU A 51 -18.93 -7.25 14.34
N ASP A 52 -17.73 -7.71 14.68
CA ASP A 52 -17.44 -8.06 16.06
C ASP A 52 -17.32 -6.78 16.92
N GLN A 53 -17.07 -6.97 18.20
CA GLN A 53 -16.88 -5.86 19.15
C GLN A 53 -15.41 -5.68 19.53
N THR A 54 -14.48 -6.29 18.78
CA THR A 54 -13.05 -6.20 19.09
C THR A 54 -12.56 -4.80 18.75
N PRO A 55 -12.03 -4.02 19.72
CA PRO A 55 -11.50 -2.70 19.43
C PRO A 55 -10.34 -2.77 18.42
N VAL A 56 -10.32 -1.82 17.49
CA VAL A 56 -9.25 -1.71 16.49
C VAL A 56 -8.56 -0.35 16.63
N PHE A 57 -7.27 -0.36 16.93
CA PHE A 57 -6.39 0.78 16.69
C PHE A 57 -6.13 0.84 15.17
N ASN A 58 -6.86 1.70 14.47
CA ASN A 58 -6.85 1.78 13.00
C ASN A 58 -6.11 3.03 12.52
N ASP A 59 -4.88 2.84 12.07
CA ASP A 59 -3.94 3.88 11.67
C ASP A 59 -3.67 3.84 10.15
N ASN A 60 -4.33 4.70 9.39
CA ASN A 60 -4.14 4.84 7.93
C ASN A 60 -4.42 6.27 7.46
N ASN A 61 -4.30 7.25 8.35
CA ASN A 61 -4.55 8.65 8.03
C ASN A 61 -3.55 9.57 8.75
N PRO A 62 -2.66 10.26 8.03
CA PRO A 62 -2.55 10.30 6.57
C PRO A 62 -1.98 9.00 5.99
N GLU A 63 -2.43 8.55 4.82
CA GLU A 63 -1.83 7.38 4.15
C GLU A 63 -0.37 7.62 3.74
N SER A 64 -0.04 8.85 3.32
CA SER A 64 1.31 9.23 2.91
C SER A 64 2.02 10.03 4.00
N ILE A 65 3.13 9.49 4.51
CA ILE A 65 3.96 10.12 5.54
C ILE A 65 4.84 11.18 4.89
N LYS A 66 4.67 12.43 5.33
CA LYS A 66 5.44 13.59 4.83
C LYS A 66 6.33 14.23 5.88
N ALA A 67 6.08 13.96 7.16
CA ALA A 67 6.83 14.50 8.29
C ALA A 67 6.85 13.48 9.44
N SER A 68 7.86 13.61 10.32
CA SER A 68 7.88 12.90 11.60
C SER A 68 6.79 13.42 12.52
N GLY A 69 6.24 12.56 13.38
CA GLY A 69 5.23 12.94 14.35
C GLY A 69 4.27 11.81 14.71
N ILE A 70 3.30 12.12 15.57
CA ILE A 70 2.23 11.20 15.95
C ILE A 70 1.29 11.03 14.74
N LEU A 71 1.05 9.78 14.35
CA LEU A 71 0.07 9.43 13.32
C LEU A 71 -1.30 9.15 13.96
N LEU A 72 -1.30 8.41 15.07
CA LEU A 72 -2.47 8.14 15.89
C LEU A 72 -2.03 7.93 17.33
N SER A 73 -2.76 8.48 18.30
CA SER A 73 -2.48 8.26 19.72
C SER A 73 -3.75 8.14 20.55
N THR A 74 -3.72 7.21 21.52
CA THR A 74 -4.76 7.03 22.53
C THR A 74 -4.26 7.26 23.97
N PHE A 75 -3.08 7.87 24.13
CA PHE A 75 -2.60 8.34 25.43
C PHE A 75 -3.54 9.38 26.03
N ALA A 76 -3.40 9.65 27.34
CA ALA A 76 -4.12 10.74 27.98
C ALA A 76 -3.61 12.10 27.45
N PRO A 77 -4.51 13.07 27.19
CA PRO A 77 -4.17 14.39 26.67
C PRO A 77 -3.53 15.30 27.72
N VAL A 78 -3.74 15.02 29.01
CA VAL A 78 -3.28 15.84 30.13
C VAL A 78 -1.74 15.94 30.13
N GLY A 79 -1.23 17.16 30.15
CA GLY A 79 0.21 17.45 30.20
C GLY A 79 0.93 17.24 28.86
N ARG A 80 0.22 17.01 27.75
CA ARG A 80 0.80 16.88 26.41
C ARG A 80 0.85 18.24 25.70
N ALA A 81 1.83 18.43 24.83
CA ALA A 81 1.98 19.66 24.04
C ALA A 81 0.83 19.88 23.05
N HIS A 82 0.25 18.79 22.53
CA HIS A 82 -0.87 18.77 21.60
C HIS A 82 -2.01 17.89 22.14
N PRO A 83 -2.75 18.31 23.18
CA PRO A 83 -3.80 17.51 23.80
C PRO A 83 -4.82 16.94 22.81
N GLU A 84 -5.13 17.70 21.75
CA GLU A 84 -6.06 17.34 20.68
C GLU A 84 -5.62 16.14 19.82
N ALA A 85 -4.33 15.79 19.83
CA ALA A 85 -3.79 14.65 19.10
C ALA A 85 -4.01 13.30 19.80
N HIS A 86 -4.63 13.31 21.00
CA HIS A 86 -4.73 12.16 21.87
C HIS A 86 -6.19 11.80 22.17
N LEU A 87 -6.60 10.59 21.80
CA LEU A 87 -7.99 10.13 21.91
C LEU A 87 -8.42 9.68 23.31
N ASP A 88 -7.50 9.60 24.28
CA ASP A 88 -7.75 9.13 25.65
C ASP A 88 -8.48 7.78 25.76
N GLN A 89 -8.14 6.84 24.86
CA GLN A 89 -8.73 5.51 24.82
C GLN A 89 -7.74 4.44 25.30
N ARG A 90 -8.19 3.57 26.20
CA ARG A 90 -7.39 2.44 26.69
C ARG A 90 -7.89 1.13 26.08
N PHE A 91 -6.96 0.21 25.86
CA PHE A 91 -7.22 -1.16 25.39
C PHE A 91 -7.00 -2.14 26.55
N VAL A 92 -7.95 -3.06 26.73
CA VAL A 92 -7.93 -4.14 27.74
C VAL A 92 -8.53 -5.39 27.09
N GLY A 93 -8.00 -6.58 27.40
CA GLY A 93 -8.45 -7.81 26.77
C GLY A 93 -8.01 -7.88 25.30
N ASN A 94 -8.85 -8.45 24.42
CA ASN A 94 -8.54 -8.59 23.00
C ASN A 94 -8.69 -7.27 22.25
N PHE A 95 -7.72 -6.94 21.39
CA PHE A 95 -7.79 -5.80 20.48
C PHE A 95 -6.92 -6.05 19.24
N THR A 96 -7.20 -5.31 18.17
CA THR A 96 -6.41 -5.35 16.93
C THR A 96 -5.68 -4.05 16.72
N VAL A 97 -4.47 -4.11 16.18
CA VAL A 97 -3.74 -2.96 15.63
C VAL A 97 -3.67 -3.14 14.13
N PHE A 98 -4.11 -2.15 13.37
CA PHE A 98 -3.91 -2.04 11.94
C PHE A 98 -3.16 -0.75 11.65
N SER A 99 -2.10 -0.84 10.85
CA SER A 99 -1.36 0.31 10.35
C SER A 99 -1.03 0.12 8.87
N HIS A 100 -1.33 1.12 8.05
CA HIS A 100 -0.92 1.15 6.66
C HIS A 100 -0.42 2.55 6.30
N HIS A 101 0.80 2.64 5.77
CA HIS A 101 1.38 3.90 5.35
C HIS A 101 2.33 3.72 4.17
N VAL A 102 2.43 4.77 3.36
CA VAL A 102 3.39 4.90 2.27
C VAL A 102 4.37 6.03 2.54
N TYR A 103 5.62 5.84 2.11
CA TYR A 103 6.65 6.85 2.14
C TYR A 103 7.25 7.03 0.75
N ALA A 104 7.08 8.22 0.20
CA ALA A 104 7.73 8.66 -1.02
C ALA A 104 8.84 9.65 -0.64
N ARG A 105 10.09 9.26 -0.84
CA ARG A 105 11.23 10.06 -0.43
C ARG A 105 11.36 11.34 -1.26
N PRO A 106 11.36 12.54 -0.65
CA PRO A 106 11.75 13.78 -1.33
C PRO A 106 13.23 13.74 -1.72
N ALA A 107 13.66 14.51 -2.74
CA ALA A 107 15.04 14.49 -3.27
C ALA A 107 16.16 14.59 -2.21
N HIS A 108 15.92 15.34 -1.12
CA HIS A 108 16.86 15.50 0.00
C HIS A 108 16.30 14.99 1.34
N GLY A 109 15.29 14.10 1.29
CA GLY A 109 14.70 13.49 2.46
C GLY A 109 15.48 12.28 2.99
N ALA A 110 15.12 11.84 4.19
CA ALA A 110 15.61 10.60 4.78
C ALA A 110 15.36 9.39 3.88
N THR A 111 16.20 8.38 3.94
CA THR A 111 16.03 7.15 3.14
C THR A 111 14.96 6.23 3.71
N THR A 112 14.52 6.47 4.94
CA THR A 112 13.64 5.58 5.69
C THR A 112 12.61 6.37 6.48
N ALA A 113 11.34 5.95 6.40
CA ALA A 113 10.34 6.30 7.40
C ALA A 113 10.21 5.15 8.40
N TRP A 114 10.42 5.43 9.68
CA TRP A 114 10.23 4.44 10.75
C TRP A 114 8.84 4.57 11.36
N LEU A 115 8.16 3.44 11.51
CA LEU A 115 6.90 3.32 12.24
C LEU A 115 7.17 2.72 13.61
N ALA A 116 6.95 3.49 14.66
CA ALA A 116 7.08 3.07 16.04
C ALA A 116 5.71 2.89 16.68
N LEU A 117 5.34 1.64 16.97
CA LEU A 117 4.18 1.33 17.80
C LEU A 117 4.59 1.40 19.27
N LEU A 118 4.13 2.43 19.96
CA LEU A 118 4.37 2.65 21.38
C LEU A 118 3.19 2.15 22.20
N ALA A 119 3.47 1.65 23.40
CA ALA A 119 2.46 1.32 24.39
C ALA A 119 2.83 1.88 25.76
N GLY A 120 1.85 2.53 26.40
CA GLY A 120 1.95 3.12 27.72
C GLY A 120 1.13 2.35 28.74
N ASN A 121 1.74 2.05 29.88
CA ASN A 121 1.09 1.54 31.06
C ASN A 121 1.05 2.64 32.14
N ALA A 122 -0.12 3.20 32.39
CA ALA A 122 -0.35 4.21 33.43
C ALA A 122 -0.84 3.60 34.76
N ALA A 123 -0.94 2.27 34.85
CA ALA A 123 -1.37 1.58 36.06
C ALA A 123 -0.19 1.33 37.01
N ASP A 124 -0.51 1.09 38.28
CA ASP A 124 0.46 0.74 39.32
C ASP A 124 0.97 -0.71 39.23
N GLN A 125 0.34 -1.52 38.36
CA GLN A 125 0.69 -2.93 38.17
C GLN A 125 1.32 -3.14 36.79
N PRO A 126 2.25 -4.10 36.65
CA PRO A 126 2.79 -4.45 35.36
C PRO A 126 1.69 -5.03 34.45
N VAL A 127 1.74 -4.69 33.16
CA VAL A 127 0.80 -5.19 32.15
C VAL A 127 1.55 -6.03 31.13
N THR A 128 0.98 -7.17 30.76
CA THR A 128 1.50 -8.02 29.68
C THR A 128 0.61 -7.89 28.46
N ILE A 129 1.21 -7.59 27.31
CA ILE A 129 0.57 -7.67 26.00
C ILE A 129 1.06 -8.94 25.32
N THR A 130 0.14 -9.83 24.93
CA THR A 130 0.44 -11.08 24.23
C THR A 130 0.00 -10.97 22.77
N VAL A 131 0.85 -11.44 21.86
CA VAL A 131 0.54 -11.55 20.44
C VAL A 131 -0.19 -12.86 20.18
N GLN A 132 -1.43 -12.76 19.70
CA GLN A 132 -2.20 -13.91 19.23
C GLN A 132 -1.85 -14.22 17.77
N GLN A 133 -1.68 -13.16 16.97
CA GLN A 133 -1.29 -13.26 15.58
C GLN A 133 -0.70 -11.93 15.11
N ALA A 134 0.33 -11.96 14.26
CA ALA A 134 0.95 -10.73 13.79
C ALA A 134 1.52 -10.87 12.39
N ALA A 135 1.15 -9.98 11.48
CA ALA A 135 1.68 -9.96 10.13
C ALA A 135 2.07 -8.53 9.72
N THR A 136 3.22 -8.40 9.07
CA THR A 136 3.68 -7.15 8.45
C THR A 136 4.30 -7.45 7.08
N ALA A 137 4.13 -6.52 6.14
CA ALA A 137 4.65 -6.65 4.78
C ALA A 137 5.00 -5.28 4.22
N LEU A 138 6.10 -5.20 3.49
CA LEU A 138 6.42 -4.08 2.62
C LEU A 138 5.73 -4.24 1.26
N SER A 139 5.45 -3.13 0.60
CA SER A 139 5.10 -3.15 -0.83
C SER A 139 6.28 -3.73 -1.63
N GLN A 140 7.51 -3.30 -1.35
CA GLN A 140 8.71 -3.84 -1.98
C GLN A 140 9.72 -4.25 -0.90
N PRO A 141 10.23 -5.50 -0.90
CA PRO A 141 10.08 -6.51 -1.95
C PRO A 141 8.87 -7.45 -1.77
N ASP A 142 8.15 -7.39 -0.64
CA ASP A 142 7.30 -8.51 -0.21
C ASP A 142 6.00 -8.67 -1.02
N ALA A 143 5.39 -7.57 -1.46
CA ALA A 143 4.07 -7.59 -2.11
C ALA A 143 3.88 -6.39 -3.06
N PRO A 144 4.56 -6.39 -4.22
CA PRO A 144 4.51 -5.27 -5.14
C PRO A 144 3.11 -5.08 -5.73
N PHE A 145 2.76 -3.82 -6.02
CA PHE A 145 1.55 -3.52 -6.78
C PHE A 145 1.75 -3.94 -8.23
N LEU A 146 1.20 -5.10 -8.57
CA LEU A 146 1.24 -5.65 -9.93
C LEU A 146 -0.10 -5.38 -10.62
N PRO A 147 -0.12 -5.18 -11.95
CA PRO A 147 -1.36 -5.21 -12.71
C PRO A 147 -1.92 -6.63 -12.68
N LEU A 148 -2.91 -6.85 -11.80
CA LEU A 148 -3.59 -8.14 -11.67
C LEU A 148 -4.87 -8.16 -12.51
N PRO A 149 -5.26 -9.32 -13.07
CA PRO A 149 -6.58 -9.47 -13.68
C PRO A 149 -7.68 -9.25 -12.63
N SER A 150 -8.87 -8.87 -13.08
CA SER A 150 -10.03 -8.66 -12.20
C SER A 150 -10.47 -9.90 -11.42
N PHE A 151 -10.11 -11.10 -11.92
CA PHE A 151 -10.31 -12.37 -11.25
C PHE A 151 -9.00 -13.16 -11.29
N LEU A 152 -8.57 -13.61 -10.12
CA LEU A 152 -7.42 -14.49 -9.95
C LEU A 152 -7.81 -15.59 -8.97
N GLU A 153 -7.49 -16.83 -9.29
CA GLU A 153 -7.63 -17.93 -8.33
C GLU A 153 -6.68 -17.68 -7.15
N GLU A 154 -7.16 -17.90 -5.93
CA GLU A 154 -6.35 -17.74 -4.72
C GLU A 154 -5.17 -18.73 -4.77
N ASN A 155 -3.97 -18.23 -5.01
CA ASN A 155 -2.75 -19.02 -4.97
C ASN A 155 -2.37 -19.29 -3.51
N LEU A 156 -2.94 -20.34 -2.92
CA LEU A 156 -2.54 -20.91 -1.63
C LEU A 156 -1.19 -21.64 -1.73
N ALA A 157 -0.16 -20.94 -2.22
CA ALA A 157 1.20 -21.42 -2.14
C ALA A 157 1.65 -21.33 -0.67
N ALA A 158 1.57 -22.44 0.08
CA ALA A 158 2.34 -22.61 1.30
C ALA A 158 3.80 -22.24 1.00
N ALA A 159 4.37 -21.35 1.80
CA ALA A 159 5.81 -21.26 1.87
C ALA A 159 6.28 -22.61 2.42
N ASP A 160 6.85 -23.46 1.56
CA ASP A 160 7.62 -24.61 2.00
C ASP A 160 8.83 -24.04 2.77
N GLU A 161 8.65 -23.76 4.05
CA GLU A 161 9.76 -23.77 4.98
C GLU A 161 9.98 -25.23 5.34
N ASP A 162 11.11 -25.76 4.87
CA ASP A 162 11.70 -27.03 5.22
C ASP A 162 11.88 -27.14 6.74
N HIS A 163 10.79 -27.38 7.45
CA HIS A 163 10.80 -27.91 8.80
C HIS A 163 10.42 -29.37 8.65
N GLY A 164 11.46 -30.21 8.55
CA GLY A 164 11.33 -31.64 8.66
C GLY A 164 10.43 -31.97 9.85
N ASP A 165 9.44 -32.82 9.56
CA ASP A 165 8.50 -33.45 10.49
C ASP A 165 7.21 -32.64 10.79
N THR A 166 6.17 -32.84 9.97
CA THR A 166 4.89 -33.48 10.41
C THR A 166 3.82 -33.55 9.30
N VAL A 167 3.35 -34.77 9.08
CA VAL A 167 2.03 -35.22 8.60
C VAL A 167 1.43 -34.59 7.34
N ALA A 168 1.62 -35.32 6.24
CA ALA A 168 0.84 -35.21 5.01
C ALA A 168 -0.66 -35.45 5.25
N ASN A 169 -1.47 -34.40 5.24
CA ASN A 169 -2.85 -34.48 4.74
C ASN A 169 -3.45 -33.10 4.45
N SER A 170 -3.07 -32.50 3.33
CA SER A 170 -3.95 -31.56 2.64
C SER A 170 -3.98 -31.93 1.16
N PHE A 171 -5.11 -32.46 0.70
CA PHE A 171 -5.33 -32.68 -0.73
C PHE A 171 -5.29 -31.32 -1.42
N ARG A 172 -4.20 -31.07 -2.13
CA ARG A 172 -3.97 -29.84 -2.90
C ARG A 172 -4.47 -30.08 -4.31
N ALA A 173 -5.48 -29.32 -4.75
CA ALA A 173 -5.85 -29.33 -6.16
C ALA A 173 -4.68 -28.72 -6.96
N PRO A 174 -4.22 -29.35 -8.06
CA PRO A 174 -3.25 -28.71 -8.94
C PRO A 174 -3.83 -27.40 -9.47
N LEU A 175 -2.98 -26.37 -9.59
CA LEU A 175 -3.36 -25.12 -10.24
C LEU A 175 -3.97 -25.44 -11.61
N SER A 176 -5.08 -24.77 -11.94
CA SER A 176 -5.64 -24.88 -13.28
C SER A 176 -4.58 -24.49 -14.31
N THR A 177 -4.58 -25.11 -15.50
CA THR A 177 -3.64 -24.77 -16.58
C THR A 177 -3.70 -23.27 -16.93
N ALA A 178 -4.87 -22.64 -16.74
CA ALA A 178 -5.07 -21.21 -16.91
C ALA A 178 -4.40 -20.37 -15.81
N ALA A 179 -4.41 -20.81 -14.55
CA ALA A 179 -3.68 -20.17 -13.45
C ALA A 179 -2.16 -20.27 -13.64
N ALA A 180 -1.66 -21.44 -14.05
CA ALA A 180 -0.25 -21.65 -14.34
C ALA A 180 0.27 -20.77 -15.50
N ALA A 181 -0.48 -20.68 -16.59
CA ALA A 181 -0.11 -19.83 -17.73
C ALA A 181 -0.13 -18.33 -17.42
N ARG A 182 -0.98 -17.88 -16.48
CA ARG A 182 -1.04 -16.48 -16.03
C ARG A 182 0.13 -16.12 -15.11
N LEU A 183 0.53 -17.03 -14.23
CA LEU A 183 1.72 -16.90 -13.38
C LEU A 183 3.02 -16.75 -14.19
N ASP A 184 3.05 -17.28 -15.42
CA ASP A 184 4.21 -17.26 -16.31
C ASP A 184 4.51 -15.92 -16.98
N GLN A 185 3.67 -14.90 -16.78
CA GLN A 185 3.97 -13.55 -17.24
C GLN A 185 5.14 -12.95 -16.46
N ALA A 186 6.12 -12.39 -17.17
CA ALA A 186 7.37 -11.87 -16.59
C ALA A 186 7.24 -10.87 -15.41
N PRO A 187 6.22 -9.99 -15.33
CA PRO A 187 5.99 -9.13 -14.16
C PRO A 187 5.55 -9.91 -12.93
N LEU A 188 4.74 -10.95 -13.12
CA LEU A 188 4.23 -11.81 -12.04
C LEU A 188 5.35 -12.70 -11.50
N ARG A 189 6.17 -13.33 -12.37
CA ARG A 189 7.35 -14.10 -11.95
C ARG A 189 8.33 -13.31 -11.06
N ARG A 190 8.55 -12.02 -11.36
CA ARG A 190 9.46 -11.15 -10.59
C ARG A 190 8.89 -10.74 -9.23
N GLY A 191 7.57 -10.61 -9.09
CA GLY A 191 6.89 -10.31 -7.83
C GLY A 191 6.71 -11.49 -6.88
N LEU A 192 7.05 -12.71 -7.33
CA LEU A 192 6.79 -13.94 -6.58
C LEU A 192 7.85 -14.32 -5.56
N GLY A 193 9.01 -13.65 -5.50
CA GLY A 193 10.06 -13.94 -4.49
C GLY A 193 10.43 -15.43 -4.35
N GLY A 194 10.17 -16.25 -5.37
CA GLY A 194 10.33 -17.71 -5.35
C GLY A 194 9.28 -18.51 -4.55
N ARG A 195 8.19 -17.92 -4.04
CA ARG A 195 7.23 -18.58 -3.11
C ARG A 195 5.80 -18.78 -3.64
N GLY A 196 5.52 -18.49 -4.92
CA GLY A 196 4.27 -18.89 -5.59
C GLY A 196 2.98 -18.15 -5.20
N ALA A 197 2.99 -17.25 -4.22
CA ALA A 197 1.82 -16.46 -3.81
C ALA A 197 1.79 -15.08 -4.50
N ILE A 198 0.68 -14.75 -5.17
CA ILE A 198 0.45 -13.43 -5.78
C ILE A 198 -0.29 -12.54 -4.77
N TYR A 199 0.15 -11.30 -4.62
CA TYR A 199 -0.51 -10.30 -3.78
C TYR A 199 -0.84 -9.04 -4.61
N ALA A 200 -1.96 -8.39 -4.28
CA ALA A 200 -2.36 -7.09 -4.86
C ALA A 200 -1.70 -5.89 -4.17
N GLY A 201 -0.83 -6.15 -3.20
CA GLY A 201 -0.18 -5.16 -2.34
C GLY A 201 0.10 -5.73 -0.94
N PRO A 202 0.79 -4.98 -0.07
CA PRO A 202 1.13 -5.44 1.28
C PRO A 202 -0.13 -5.69 2.14
N GLY A 203 -1.22 -4.96 1.88
CA GLY A 203 -2.51 -5.17 2.55
C GLY A 203 -3.07 -6.57 2.34
N SER A 204 -3.19 -7.01 1.07
CA SER A 204 -3.68 -8.37 0.78
C SER A 204 -2.73 -9.45 1.29
N ARG A 205 -1.41 -9.19 1.29
CA ARG A 205 -0.43 -10.12 1.84
C ARG A 205 -0.64 -10.33 3.34
N VAL A 206 -0.76 -9.24 4.09
CA VAL A 206 -1.02 -9.28 5.54
C VAL A 206 -2.37 -9.92 5.84
N ALA A 207 -3.43 -9.53 5.13
CA ALA A 207 -4.76 -10.13 5.31
C ALA A 207 -4.76 -11.63 5.02
N GLY A 208 -4.13 -12.06 3.92
CA GLY A 208 -4.00 -13.47 3.58
C GLY A 208 -3.22 -14.26 4.63
N ALA A 209 -2.12 -13.71 5.16
CA ALA A 209 -1.37 -14.33 6.25
C ALA A 209 -2.27 -14.52 7.48
N LEU A 210 -3.08 -13.52 7.83
CA LEU A 210 -3.97 -13.62 8.97
C LEU A 210 -5.04 -14.71 8.80
N VAL A 211 -5.66 -14.80 7.62
CA VAL A 211 -6.67 -15.83 7.32
C VAL A 211 -6.09 -17.24 7.38
N ARG A 212 -4.83 -17.42 7.00
CA ARG A 212 -4.14 -18.73 7.04
C ARG A 212 -3.64 -19.13 8.43
N GLY A 213 -3.70 -18.24 9.42
CA GLY A 213 -3.08 -18.48 10.72
C GLY A 213 -1.58 -18.19 10.74
N ASP A 214 -1.01 -17.67 9.66
CA ASP A 214 0.42 -17.35 9.56
C ASP A 214 0.75 -16.10 10.40
N SER A 215 2.00 -16.01 10.85
CA SER A 215 2.58 -14.80 11.44
C SER A 215 3.94 -14.48 10.83
N THR A 216 4.30 -13.21 10.77
CA THR A 216 5.62 -12.79 10.26
C THR A 216 6.71 -13.24 11.24
N PRO A 217 7.71 -14.01 10.78
CA PRO A 217 8.82 -14.44 11.63
C PRO A 217 9.57 -13.25 12.25
N GLY A 218 10.07 -13.43 13.47
CA GLY A 218 10.88 -12.42 14.17
C GLY A 218 10.10 -11.33 14.89
N LEU A 219 8.76 -11.33 14.82
CA LEU A 219 7.95 -10.46 15.68
C LEU A 219 7.91 -11.03 17.12
N PRO A 220 8.01 -10.19 18.17
CA PRO A 220 7.93 -10.65 19.55
C PRO A 220 6.59 -11.32 19.85
N ALA A 221 6.60 -12.38 20.67
CA ALA A 221 5.36 -13.07 21.08
C ALA A 221 4.62 -12.35 22.22
N SER A 222 5.31 -11.53 23.00
CA SER A 222 4.71 -10.73 24.08
C SER A 222 5.63 -9.59 24.53
N TRP A 223 5.05 -8.65 25.27
CA TRP A 223 5.76 -7.57 25.95
C TRP A 223 5.28 -7.43 27.38
N ARG A 224 6.19 -7.12 28.30
CA ARG A 224 5.87 -6.79 29.69
C ARG A 224 6.19 -5.33 29.96
N LEU A 225 5.16 -4.56 30.26
CA LEU A 225 5.22 -3.13 30.55
C LEU A 225 5.25 -2.93 32.07
N PRO A 226 6.34 -2.41 32.65
CA PRO A 226 6.38 -1.98 34.04
C PRO A 226 5.29 -0.94 34.36
N PRO A 227 4.93 -0.77 35.64
CA PRO A 227 4.10 0.35 36.08
C PRO A 227 4.65 1.69 35.59
N HIS A 228 3.76 2.62 35.24
CA HIS A 228 4.10 4.01 34.87
C HIS A 228 5.17 4.13 33.78
N SER A 229 5.15 3.23 32.79
CA SER A 229 6.17 3.16 31.75
C SER A 229 5.58 3.25 30.34
N THR A 230 6.41 3.71 29.40
CA THR A 230 6.13 3.62 27.96
C THR A 230 7.23 2.83 27.29
N GLN A 231 6.88 1.95 26.37
CA GLN A 231 7.82 1.14 25.60
C GLN A 231 7.47 1.14 24.11
N THR A 232 8.49 0.96 23.27
CA THR A 232 8.30 0.65 21.85
C THR A 232 8.03 -0.85 21.71
N LEU A 233 6.82 -1.22 21.30
CA LEU A 233 6.45 -2.61 21.02
C LEU A 233 7.09 -3.10 19.72
N LEU A 234 6.96 -2.30 18.67
CA LEU A 234 7.51 -2.56 17.34
C LEU A 234 8.15 -1.29 16.78
N LEU A 235 9.28 -1.47 16.09
CA LEU A 235 9.94 -0.42 15.32
C LEU A 235 10.21 -0.96 13.92
N LEU A 236 9.38 -0.56 12.95
CA LEU A 236 9.36 -1.15 11.61
C LEU A 236 9.75 -0.10 10.55
N PRO A 237 10.73 -0.37 9.69
CA PRO A 237 11.15 0.59 8.66
C PRO A 237 10.29 0.50 7.40
N ILE A 238 10.16 1.64 6.70
CA ILE A 238 9.73 1.78 5.30
C ILE A 238 10.95 2.32 4.52
N PRO A 239 11.85 1.44 4.06
CA PRO A 239 13.05 1.85 3.36
C PRO A 239 12.76 2.19 1.89
N THR A 240 13.46 3.19 1.36
CA THR A 240 13.32 3.66 -0.04
C THR A 240 14.64 3.73 -0.80
N SER A 241 15.78 3.49 -0.13
CA SER A 241 17.12 3.69 -0.70
C SER A 241 17.44 2.80 -1.91
N TYR A 242 16.77 1.67 -2.06
CA TYR A 242 16.99 0.69 -3.13
C TYR A 242 15.92 0.74 -4.25
N LEU A 243 15.06 1.77 -4.25
CA LEU A 243 13.91 1.87 -5.14
C LEU A 243 14.02 3.06 -6.09
N ASP A 244 13.55 2.87 -7.32
CA ASP A 244 13.39 3.92 -8.34
C ASP A 244 12.02 3.76 -9.03
N PRO A 245 11.04 4.67 -8.79
CA PRO A 245 11.12 5.82 -7.89
C PRO A 245 11.23 5.40 -6.41
N PRO A 246 11.75 6.27 -5.52
CA PRO A 246 12.01 5.92 -4.11
C PRO A 246 10.73 5.98 -3.27
N VAL A 247 9.80 5.06 -3.54
CA VAL A 247 8.49 4.96 -2.90
C VAL A 247 8.28 3.53 -2.41
N ASN A 248 7.92 3.38 -1.14
CA ASN A 248 7.56 2.09 -0.55
C ASN A 248 6.38 2.26 0.40
N GLY A 249 5.75 1.17 0.81
CA GLY A 249 4.70 1.17 1.82
C GLY A 249 4.83 -0.02 2.75
N ARG A 250 4.18 0.05 3.91
CA ARG A 250 4.09 -1.05 4.86
C ARG A 250 2.67 -1.20 5.35
N THR A 251 2.19 -2.44 5.37
CA THR A 251 1.01 -2.83 6.16
C THR A 251 1.46 -3.63 7.36
N THR A 252 0.84 -3.38 8.50
CA THR A 252 0.99 -4.18 9.72
C THR A 252 -0.38 -4.45 10.32
N GLN A 253 -0.65 -5.70 10.69
CA GLN A 253 -1.84 -6.05 11.44
C GLN A 253 -1.50 -7.04 12.55
N LEU A 254 -1.93 -6.71 13.77
CA LEU A 254 -1.65 -7.48 15.00
C LEU A 254 -2.97 -7.79 15.68
N ARG A 255 -3.18 -9.04 16.09
CA ARG A 255 -4.21 -9.45 17.04
C ARG A 255 -3.55 -9.66 18.39
N LEU A 256 -3.96 -8.87 19.38
CA LEU A 256 -3.29 -8.74 20.67
C LEU A 256 -4.26 -8.98 21.81
N HIS A 257 -3.73 -9.42 22.95
CA HIS A 257 -4.44 -9.47 24.22
C HIS A 257 -3.65 -8.71 25.29
N SER A 258 -4.27 -7.76 25.98
CA SER A 258 -3.65 -7.06 27.12
C SER A 258 -4.22 -7.53 28.45
N SER A 259 -3.35 -7.84 29.41
CA SER A 259 -3.74 -8.24 30.78
C SER A 259 -4.25 -7.07 31.64
N GLY A 260 -4.13 -5.83 31.16
CA GLY A 260 -4.54 -4.62 31.85
C GLY A 260 -4.65 -3.43 30.89
N PRO A 261 -5.03 -2.24 31.38
CA PRO A 261 -5.22 -1.06 30.52
C PRO A 261 -3.91 -0.57 29.92
N VAL A 262 -3.88 -0.45 28.60
CA VAL A 262 -2.76 0.16 27.86
C VAL A 262 -3.25 1.25 26.89
N SER A 263 -2.48 2.33 26.78
CA SER A 263 -2.63 3.32 25.70
C SER A 263 -1.64 3.01 24.60
N LEU A 264 -1.99 3.33 23.35
CA LEU A 264 -1.15 3.08 22.18
C LEU A 264 -0.87 4.37 21.43
N ALA A 265 0.27 4.44 20.75
CA ALA A 265 0.53 5.45 19.74
C ALA A 265 1.32 4.88 18.58
N MET A 266 0.99 5.29 17.35
CA MET A 266 1.85 5.12 16.19
C MET A 266 2.56 6.44 15.93
N VAL A 267 3.89 6.39 15.85
CA VAL A 267 4.74 7.55 15.60
C VAL A 267 5.58 7.28 14.35
N ALA A 268 5.59 8.24 13.43
CA ALA A 268 6.49 8.25 12.29
C ALA A 268 7.78 9.02 12.63
N ALA A 269 8.93 8.47 12.25
CA ALA A 269 10.20 9.18 12.28
C ALA A 269 10.93 9.07 10.94
N LEU A 270 11.14 10.20 10.26
CA LEU A 270 11.88 10.29 9.02
C LEU A 270 13.37 10.52 9.32
N GLN A 271 14.15 9.44 9.29
CA GLN A 271 15.59 9.46 9.57
C GLN A 271 16.25 8.18 9.06
N ASP A 272 17.55 8.23 8.75
CA ASP A 272 18.25 7.11 8.11
C ASP A 272 18.48 5.93 9.07
N GLY A 273 18.72 6.21 10.34
CA GLY A 273 18.88 5.21 11.41
C GLY A 273 17.62 5.00 12.25
N PRO A 274 17.50 3.90 13.01
CA PRO A 274 16.36 3.66 13.90
C PRO A 274 16.27 4.74 15.00
N PRO A 275 15.08 5.32 15.24
CA PRO A 275 14.88 6.26 16.34
C PRO A 275 15.01 5.58 17.70
N ARG A 276 15.34 6.38 18.72
CA ARG A 276 15.30 5.94 20.12
C ARG A 276 13.97 6.36 20.72
N LEU A 277 13.48 5.64 21.73
CA LEU A 277 12.24 6.03 22.42
C LEU A 277 12.28 7.48 22.93
N SER A 278 13.43 7.95 23.42
CA SER A 278 13.61 9.33 23.92
C SER A 278 13.47 10.40 22.84
N THR A 279 13.52 10.04 21.55
CA THR A 279 13.31 10.98 20.43
C THR A 279 11.90 10.89 19.85
N LEU A 280 11.06 9.99 20.38
CA LEU A 280 9.69 9.74 19.91
C LEU A 280 8.61 10.27 20.87
N LEU A 281 8.99 10.61 22.11
CA LEU A 281 8.11 11.06 23.19
C LEU A 281 8.10 12.58 23.34
#